data_AF-A0AAJ3FEH9-F1
#
_entry.id   AF-A0AAJ3FEH9-F1
#
_cell.length_a   1.000
_cell.length_b   1.000
_cell.length_c   1.000
_cell.angle_alpha   90.00
_cell.angle_beta   90.00
_cell.angle_gamma   90.00
#
_symmetry.space_group_name_H-M   'P 1'
#
loop_
_entity.id
_entity.type
_entity.pdbx_description
1 polymer ?
#
loop_
_entity_poly.entity_id
_entity_poly.type
_entity_poly.pdbx_seq_one_letter_code
_entity_poly.pdbx_strand_id
1 'polypeptide(L)'
;MTKNEAIEKIMERIEEIKDKYDFGYIGVRVQEDPFTLGETLDNSFVWVDGEMTDEELDGTCAVKIDEAELAKRYFGDYVAIIGGDSMEYGQDLGEIIIRNAEVLEIVL
;
A
#
# COMPACT_ATOMS: atom_id res chain seq x y z
N MET A 1 -12.49 8.00 11.85
CA MET A 1 -12.31 8.12 10.39
C MET A 1 -12.43 6.72 9.83
N THR A 2 -13.17 6.54 8.74
CA THR A 2 -13.30 5.24 8.06
C THR A 2 -12.16 5.04 7.07
N LYS A 3 -11.91 3.80 6.62
CA LYS A 3 -10.95 3.52 5.54
C LYS A 3 -11.23 4.36 4.28
N ASN A 4 -12.49 4.51 3.90
CA ASN A 4 -12.86 5.28 2.71
C ASN A 4 -12.54 6.78 2.88
N GLU A 5 -12.82 7.35 4.06
CA GLU A 5 -12.44 8.73 4.39
C GLU A 5 -10.92 8.91 4.43
N ALA A 6 -10.18 7.90 4.91
CA ALA A 6 -8.72 7.91 4.92
C ALA A 6 -8.15 7.95 3.49
N ILE A 7 -8.67 7.09 2.61
CA ILE A 7 -8.27 7.04 1.20
C ILE A 7 -8.64 8.34 0.46
N GLU A 8 -9.81 8.92 0.74
CA GLU A 8 -10.19 10.23 0.18
C GLU A 8 -9.20 11.33 0.56
N LYS A 9 -8.74 11.37 1.82
CA LYS A 9 -7.69 12.31 2.23
C LYS A 9 -6.35 12.08 1.55
N ILE A 10 -5.99 10.83 1.24
CA ILE A 10 -4.79 10.53 0.46
C ILE A 10 -4.95 11.09 -0.96
N MET A 11 -6.10 10.85 -1.60
CA MET A 11 -6.39 11.32 -2.96
C MET A 11 -6.32 12.85 -3.09
N GLU A 12 -6.74 13.59 -2.07
CA GLU A 12 -6.65 15.06 -2.03
C GLU A 12 -5.21 15.59 -1.96
N ARG A 13 -4.25 14.75 -1.59
CA ARG A 13 -2.86 15.13 -1.28
C ARG A 13 -1.81 14.38 -2.11
N ILE A 14 -2.19 13.73 -3.20
CA ILE A 14 -1.28 12.88 -4.01
C ILE A 14 -0.01 13.64 -4.42
N GLU A 15 -0.14 14.84 -4.99
CA GLU A 15 1.01 15.63 -5.44
C GLU A 15 1.90 16.07 -4.27
N GLU A 16 1.31 16.45 -3.13
CA GLU A 16 2.05 16.78 -1.90
C GLU A 16 2.86 15.58 -1.41
N ILE A 17 2.26 14.38 -1.42
CA ILE A 17 2.90 13.15 -0.96
C ILE A 17 4.07 12.78 -1.88
N LYS A 18 3.88 12.87 -3.20
CA LYS A 18 4.93 12.59 -4.19
C LYS A 18 6.09 13.58 -4.12
N ASP A 19 5.81 14.86 -3.88
CA ASP A 19 6.85 15.88 -3.72
C ASP A 19 7.60 15.74 -2.38
N LYS A 20 6.96 15.16 -1.36
CA LYS A 20 7.51 15.01 -0.01
C LYS A 20 8.48 13.83 0.11
N TYR A 21 8.21 12.72 -0.55
CA TYR A 21 8.98 11.48 -0.38
C TYR A 21 9.79 11.13 -1.63
N ASP A 22 11.10 10.99 -1.44
CA ASP A 22 12.06 10.68 -2.51
C ASP A 22 12.16 9.17 -2.76
N PHE A 23 11.06 8.57 -3.20
CA PHE A 23 10.99 7.16 -3.59
C PHE A 23 10.54 7.01 -5.04
N GLY A 24 11.13 6.04 -5.75
CA GLY A 24 10.73 5.74 -7.13
C GLY A 24 9.27 5.29 -7.27
N TYR A 25 8.73 4.64 -6.22
CA TYR A 25 7.37 4.12 -6.19
C TYR A 25 6.71 4.37 -4.83
N ILE A 26 5.46 4.85 -4.86
CA ILE A 26 4.65 5.12 -3.68
C ILE A 26 3.29 4.43 -3.87
N GLY A 27 2.82 3.77 -2.81
CA GLY A 27 1.54 3.07 -2.78
C GLY A 27 0.76 3.27 -1.50
N VAL A 28 -0.52 2.95 -1.56
CA VAL A 28 -1.45 2.88 -0.43
C VAL A 28 -1.57 1.42 0.00
N ARG A 29 -1.18 1.12 1.23
CA ARG A 29 -1.34 -0.18 1.85
C ARG A 29 -2.56 -0.16 2.77
N VAL A 30 -3.36 -1.23 2.69
CA VAL A 30 -4.44 -1.53 3.63
C VAL A 30 -4.16 -2.89 4.23
N GLN A 31 -4.28 -3.02 5.55
CA GLN A 31 -4.13 -4.31 6.24
C GLN A 31 -4.91 -4.35 7.57
N GLU A 32 -4.98 -5.53 8.17
CA GLU A 32 -5.67 -5.76 9.45
C GLU A 32 -4.86 -5.37 10.68
N ASP A 33 -3.53 -5.34 10.57
CA ASP A 33 -2.63 -5.00 11.66
C ASP A 33 -2.19 -3.53 11.61
N PRO A 34 -1.99 -2.87 12.77
CA PRO A 34 -1.50 -1.49 12.80
C PRO A 34 -0.07 -1.38 12.24
N PHE A 35 0.23 -0.21 11.67
CA PHE A 35 1.55 0.12 11.17
C PHE A 35 2.44 0.79 12.22
N THR A 36 3.75 0.67 12.04
CA THR A 36 4.78 1.46 12.72
C THR A 36 5.47 2.36 11.70
N LEU A 37 5.49 3.68 11.96
CA LEU A 37 6.10 4.64 11.06
C LEU A 37 7.61 4.37 10.88
N GLY A 38 8.07 4.34 9.63
CA GLY A 38 9.47 4.08 9.26
C GLY A 38 9.89 2.61 9.32
N GLU A 39 8.96 1.68 9.60
CA GLU A 39 9.28 0.25 9.50
C GLU A 39 9.36 -0.20 8.05
N THR A 40 10.21 -1.19 7.78
CA THR A 40 10.18 -1.95 6.54
C THR A 40 9.19 -3.09 6.70
N LEU A 41 8.22 -3.17 5.81
CA LEU A 41 7.18 -4.20 5.84
C LEU A 41 7.68 -5.53 5.29
N ASP A 42 7.10 -6.61 5.81
CA ASP A 42 7.27 -7.96 5.29
C ASP A 42 6.64 -8.11 3.89
N ASN A 43 7.04 -9.17 3.21
CA ASN A 43 6.48 -9.56 1.93
C ASN A 43 5.00 -9.95 2.03
N SER A 44 4.25 -9.65 0.98
CA SER A 44 2.89 -10.16 0.80
C SER A 44 2.88 -11.62 0.33
N PHE A 45 1.70 -12.24 0.37
CA PHE A 45 1.43 -13.56 -0.18
C PHE A 45 0.35 -13.48 -1.25
N VAL A 46 0.30 -14.46 -2.15
CA VAL A 46 -0.79 -14.60 -3.14
C VAL A 46 -2.09 -15.02 -2.44
N TRP A 47 -3.21 -14.45 -2.89
CA TRP A 47 -4.55 -14.80 -2.42
C TRP A 47 -5.35 -15.45 -3.54
N VAL A 48 -6.06 -16.54 -3.23
CA VAL A 48 -6.94 -17.25 -4.16
C VAL A 48 -8.30 -17.45 -3.50
N ASP A 49 -9.37 -16.97 -4.14
CA ASP A 49 -10.74 -17.07 -3.65
C ASP A 49 -10.95 -16.53 -2.21
N GLY A 50 -10.17 -15.51 -1.83
CA GLY A 50 -10.25 -14.85 -0.52
C GLY A 50 -9.43 -15.53 0.58
N GLU A 51 -8.68 -16.58 0.26
CA GLU A 51 -7.79 -17.26 1.19
C GLU A 51 -6.32 -16.96 0.83
N MET A 52 -5.51 -16.65 1.83
CA MET A 52 -4.07 -16.46 1.68
C MET A 52 -3.39 -17.80 1.43
N THR A 53 -2.48 -17.85 0.46
CA THR A 53 -1.70 -19.04 0.11
C THR A 53 -0.29 -19.00 0.73
N ASP A 54 0.46 -20.09 0.59
CA ASP A 54 1.88 -20.16 1.01
C ASP A 54 2.86 -19.56 -0.03
N GLU A 55 2.35 -19.03 -1.14
CA GLU A 55 3.17 -18.41 -2.19
C GLU A 55 3.51 -16.96 -1.81
N GLU A 56 4.72 -16.77 -1.30
CA GLU A 56 5.28 -15.46 -0.94
C GLU A 56 5.68 -14.66 -2.19
N LEU A 57 5.33 -13.38 -2.20
CA LEU A 57 5.72 -12.43 -3.24
C LEU A 57 7.04 -11.76 -2.87
N ASP A 58 7.77 -11.25 -3.86
CA ASP A 58 9.03 -10.53 -3.64
C ASP A 58 8.76 -9.04 -3.35
N GLY A 59 8.03 -8.78 -2.27
CA GLY A 59 7.72 -7.44 -1.77
C GLY A 59 6.32 -7.30 -1.17
N THR A 60 6.01 -6.10 -0.69
CA THR A 60 4.72 -5.77 -0.09
C THR A 60 3.75 -5.25 -1.14
N CYS A 61 2.55 -5.83 -1.23
CA CYS A 61 1.50 -5.34 -2.12
C CYS A 61 0.96 -4.00 -1.65
N ALA A 62 0.75 -3.07 -2.58
CA ALA A 62 0.05 -1.82 -2.36
C ALA A 62 -0.72 -1.44 -3.62
N VAL A 63 -1.63 -0.48 -3.49
CA VAL A 63 -2.23 0.17 -4.66
C VAL A 63 -1.39 1.39 -5.00
N LYS A 64 -1.00 1.54 -6.26
CA LYS A 64 -0.25 2.72 -6.72
C LYS A 64 -0.97 4.00 -6.29
N ILE A 65 -0.24 4.98 -5.78
CA ILE A 65 -0.86 6.19 -5.20
C ILE A 65 -1.76 6.95 -6.18
N ASP A 66 -1.45 6.93 -7.49
CA ASP A 66 -2.28 7.51 -8.55
C ASP A 66 -3.64 6.83 -8.73
N GLU A 67 -3.76 5.58 -8.26
CA GLU A 67 -4.94 4.74 -8.36
C GLU A 67 -5.53 4.45 -6.96
N ALA A 68 -5.22 5.31 -5.97
CA ALA A 68 -5.56 5.11 -4.55
C ALA A 68 -7.04 4.77 -4.28
N GLU A 69 -7.97 5.19 -5.14
CA GLU A 69 -9.39 4.81 -5.04
C GLU A 69 -9.59 3.28 -5.01
N LEU A 70 -8.76 2.52 -5.73
CA LEU A 70 -8.83 1.06 -5.78
C LEU A 70 -8.48 0.41 -4.43
N ALA A 71 -7.73 1.10 -3.55
CA ALA A 71 -7.41 0.62 -2.21
C ALA A 71 -8.66 0.40 -1.34
N LYS A 72 -9.80 1.02 -1.68
CA LYS A 72 -11.07 0.81 -0.96
C LYS A 72 -11.54 -0.66 -1.03
N ARG A 73 -11.08 -1.41 -2.04
CA ARG A 73 -11.43 -2.83 -2.27
C ARG A 73 -10.63 -3.81 -1.42
N TYR A 74 -9.47 -3.39 -0.90
CA TYR A 74 -8.59 -4.26 -0.11
C TYR A 74 -9.15 -4.45 1.30
N PHE A 75 -8.93 -5.63 1.87
CA PHE A 75 -9.38 -5.99 3.21
C PHE A 75 -8.45 -5.41 4.28
N GLY A 76 -9.01 -5.03 5.43
CA GLY A 76 -8.29 -4.37 6.52
C GLY A 76 -8.87 -3.01 6.91
N ASP A 77 -8.44 -2.56 8.08
CA ASP A 77 -8.93 -1.33 8.74
C ASP A 77 -7.84 -0.27 8.90
N TYR A 78 -6.57 -0.65 8.82
CA TYR A 78 -5.44 0.28 8.89
C TYR A 78 -5.01 0.72 7.49
N VAL A 79 -4.63 1.99 7.35
CA VAL A 79 -4.24 2.57 6.07
C VAL A 79 -2.93 3.34 6.22
N ALA A 80 -1.94 3.00 5.39
CA ALA A 80 -0.66 3.69 5.34
C ALA A 80 -0.24 4.00 3.90
N ILE A 81 0.61 5.02 3.76
CA ILE A 81 1.39 5.28 2.56
C ILE A 81 2.73 4.57 2.73
N ILE A 82 3.11 3.76 1.75
CA ILE A 82 4.38 3.04 1.73
C ILE A 82 5.17 3.41 0.47
N GLY A 83 6.50 3.30 0.53
CA GLY A 83 7.36 3.57 -0.63
C GLY A 83 8.59 2.70 -0.69
N GLY A 84 9.20 2.68 -1.88
CA GLY A 84 10.44 1.95 -2.16
C GLY A 84 10.94 2.21 -3.58
N ASP A 85 12.15 1.75 -3.88
CA ASP A 85 12.84 2.04 -5.15
C ASP A 85 12.82 0.89 -6.15
N SER A 86 12.24 -0.25 -5.77
CA SER A 86 12.06 -1.41 -6.65
C SER A 86 10.64 -1.91 -6.57
N MET A 87 10.00 -2.07 -7.73
CA MET A 87 8.60 -2.44 -7.84
C MET A 87 8.38 -3.38 -9.03
N GLU A 88 7.43 -4.29 -8.88
CA GLU A 88 6.80 -5.03 -9.97
C GLU A 88 5.27 -4.93 -9.89
N TYR A 89 4.58 -5.22 -11.00
CA TYR A 89 3.12 -5.16 -11.05
C TYR A 89 2.51 -6.44 -10.47
N GLY A 90 1.47 -6.27 -9.66
CA GLY A 90 0.66 -7.37 -9.16
C GLY A 90 -0.38 -7.85 -10.17
N GLN A 91 -1.31 -8.69 -9.71
CA GLN A 91 -2.37 -9.25 -10.54
C GLN A 91 -3.59 -8.32 -10.60
N ASP A 92 -3.83 -7.55 -9.55
CA ASP A 92 -4.97 -6.66 -9.45
C ASP A 92 -4.73 -5.33 -10.16
N LEU A 93 -5.82 -4.70 -10.64
CA LEU A 93 -5.74 -3.38 -11.26
C LEU A 93 -5.15 -2.36 -10.26
N GLY A 94 -4.10 -1.69 -10.70
CA GLY A 94 -3.37 -0.70 -9.90
C GLY A 94 -2.51 -1.28 -8.77
N GLU A 95 -2.42 -2.61 -8.66
CA GLU A 95 -1.55 -3.28 -7.70
C GLU A 95 -0.07 -3.16 -8.09
N ILE A 96 0.75 -2.84 -7.10
CA ILE A 96 2.20 -2.82 -7.16
C ILE A 96 2.75 -3.63 -5.99
N ILE A 97 3.85 -4.33 -6.22
CA ILE A 97 4.59 -5.10 -5.21
C ILE A 97 5.92 -4.38 -5.02
N ILE A 98 6.12 -3.77 -3.85
CA ILE A 98 7.28 -2.93 -3.56
C ILE A 98 8.26 -3.73 -2.68
N ARG A 99 9.50 -3.92 -3.17
CA ARG A 99 10.56 -4.57 -2.37
C ARG A 99 11.06 -3.62 -1.28
N ASN A 100 11.25 -4.15 -0.07
CA ASN A 100 11.69 -3.39 1.11
C ASN A 100 10.85 -2.14 1.35
N ALA A 101 9.52 -2.27 1.27
CA ALA A 101 8.62 -1.14 1.38
C ALA A 101 8.69 -0.51 2.78
N GLU A 102 8.93 0.80 2.85
CA GLU A 102 8.96 1.57 4.09
C GLU A 102 7.61 2.25 4.35
N VAL A 103 7.12 2.23 5.58
CA VAL A 103 5.95 3.00 6.02
C VAL A 103 6.29 4.48 6.12
N LEU A 104 5.74 5.29 5.22
CA LEU A 104 6.04 6.72 5.10
C LEU A 104 5.07 7.61 5.90
N GLU A 105 3.81 7.21 5.96
CA GLU A 105 2.74 7.94 6.67
C GLU A 105 1.64 6.98 7.10
N ILE A 106 1.23 7.05 8.36
CA ILE A 106 0.07 6.31 8.87
C ILE A 106 -1.14 7.24 8.81
N VAL A 107 -2.19 6.81 8.11
CA VAL A 107 -3.40 7.62 7.89
C VAL A 107 -4.54 7.18 8.79
N LEU A 108 -4.74 5.87 8.94
CA LEU A 108 -5.76 5.26 9.82
C LEU A 108 -5.18 4.08 10.60
#